data_AF-A0A1F4TKL6-F1
#
_entry.id   AF-A0A1F4TKL6-F1
#
_cell.length_a   1.000
_cell.length_b   1.000
_cell.length_c   1.000
_cell.angle_alpha   90.00
_cell.angle_beta   90.00
_cell.angle_gamma   90.00
#
_symmetry.space_group_name_H-M   'P 1'
#
loop_
_entity.id
_entity.type
_entity.pdbx_description
1 polymer ?
#
loop_
_entity_poly.entity_id
_entity_poly.type
_entity_poly.pdbx_seq_one_letter_code
_entity_poly.pdbx_strand_id
1 'polypeptide(L)'
;MAEQITPVNNQDRLAQLLGDDFLAEAPSATRSAAAADPSAGVTFSGNIFDDFLSKAVDALEGVSQTEFHTNEMIAKYLRGEVELHEVMTAQAKLGVQVQFAVTMITSVVSTFKEITQMQV
;
A
#
# COMPACT_ATOMS: atom_id res chain seq x y z
N MET A 1 48.94 -5.21 28.70
CA MET A 1 47.89 -4.25 28.32
C MET A 1 47.16 -4.88 27.15
N ALA A 2 45.95 -5.41 27.37
CA ALA A 2 45.17 -6.11 26.36
C ALA A 2 44.13 -5.13 25.80
N GLU A 3 44.32 -4.68 24.56
CA GLU A 3 43.31 -3.89 23.85
C GLU A 3 42.14 -4.79 23.44
N GLN A 4 40.98 -4.43 23.97
CA GLN A 4 39.69 -5.08 23.79
C GLN A 4 39.11 -4.63 22.44
N ILE A 5 39.01 -5.55 21.47
CA ILE A 5 38.33 -5.32 20.21
C ILE A 5 36.83 -5.19 20.51
N THR A 6 36.32 -3.95 20.51
CA THR A 6 34.89 -3.65 20.66
C THR A 6 34.18 -3.93 19.34
N PRO A 7 33.04 -4.65 19.30
CA PRO A 7 32.28 -4.83 18.07
C PRO A 7 31.65 -3.48 17.67
N VAL A 8 32.06 -2.94 16.54
CA VAL A 8 31.52 -1.70 15.97
C VAL A 8 30.06 -1.93 15.59
N ASN A 9 29.16 -1.21 16.26
CA ASN A 9 27.72 -1.29 16.05
C ASN A 9 27.38 -0.66 14.69
N ASN A 10 26.76 -1.44 13.79
CA ASN A 10 26.38 -0.98 12.44
C ASN A 10 25.39 0.22 12.47
N GLN A 11 24.73 0.45 13.61
CA GLN A 11 23.82 1.56 13.84
C GLN A 11 24.53 2.91 13.90
N ASP A 12 25.75 2.99 14.47
CA ASP A 12 26.49 4.24 14.56
C ASP A 12 27.03 4.68 13.19
N ARG A 13 27.36 3.71 12.32
CA ARG A 13 27.76 3.99 10.94
C ARG A 13 26.60 4.47 10.08
N LEU A 14 25.38 4.01 10.34
CA LEU A 14 24.16 4.48 9.66
C LEU A 14 23.81 5.91 10.09
N ALA A 15 23.92 6.23 11.38
CA ALA A 15 23.74 7.59 11.88
C ALA A 15 24.80 8.56 11.30
N GLN A 16 26.03 8.09 11.11
CA GLN A 16 27.09 8.90 10.50
C GLN A 16 26.98 9.03 8.97
N LEU A 17 26.29 8.10 8.29
CA LEU A 17 25.98 8.20 6.86
C LEU A 17 24.78 9.10 6.57
N LEU A 18 23.86 9.19 7.53
CA LEU A 18 22.69 10.06 7.52
C LEU A 18 23.05 11.42 8.14
N GLY A 19 24.14 12.02 7.63
CA GLY A 19 24.66 13.28 8.13
C GLY A 19 23.59 14.38 8.16
N ASP A 20 23.67 15.21 9.20
CA ASP A 20 22.86 16.42 9.47
C ASP A 20 22.75 17.40 8.28
N ASP A 21 23.52 17.22 7.21
CA ASP A 21 23.47 18.01 5.97
C ASP A 21 22.22 17.77 5.11
N PHE A 22 21.56 16.60 5.19
CA PHE A 22 20.36 16.36 4.37
C PHE A 22 19.13 17.16 4.84
N LEU A 23 19.14 17.64 6.09
CA LEU A 23 18.05 18.43 6.67
C LEU A 23 18.22 19.93 6.45
N ALA A 24 19.39 20.40 6.00
CA ALA A 24 19.70 21.82 5.84
C ALA A 24 19.34 22.39 4.46
N GLU A 25 19.05 21.54 3.46
CA GLU A 25 18.88 21.98 2.07
C GLU A 25 17.57 21.46 1.43
N ALA A 26 16.44 21.68 2.11
CA ALA A 26 15.14 21.60 1.45
C ALA A 26 14.81 22.96 0.80
N PRO A 27 14.64 23.05 -0.53
CA PRO A 27 14.27 24.28 -1.19
C PRO A 27 12.87 24.71 -0.71
N SER A 28 12.78 25.95 -0.25
CA SER A 28 11.54 26.64 0.09
C SER A 28 10.72 26.92 -1.17
N ALA A 29 10.14 25.87 -1.75
CA ALA A 29 9.21 25.95 -2.86
C ALA A 29 7.78 25.94 -2.29
N THR A 30 7.21 27.15 -2.21
CA THR A 30 5.79 27.48 -2.28
C THR A 30 4.81 26.45 -1.70
N ARG A 31 4.39 26.71 -0.46
CA ARG A 31 3.16 26.20 0.14
C ARG A 31 1.97 26.59 -0.74
N SER A 32 1.50 25.67 -1.58
CA SER A 32 0.10 25.55 -1.96
C SER A 32 -0.15 24.15 -2.54
N ALA A 33 -0.21 23.18 -1.65
CA ALA A 33 -1.00 21.98 -1.86
C ALA A 33 -1.85 21.87 -0.61
N ALA A 34 -3.16 21.95 -0.79
CA ALA A 34 -4.14 21.75 0.27
C ALA A 34 -3.74 20.51 1.07
N ALA A 35 -3.68 20.67 2.39
CA ALA A 35 -3.49 19.56 3.31
C ALA A 35 -4.59 18.54 3.04
N ALA A 36 -4.27 17.49 2.29
CA ALA A 36 -5.01 16.25 2.35
C ALA A 36 -4.75 15.73 3.76
N ASP A 37 -5.71 16.04 4.64
CA ASP A 37 -5.76 15.56 6.00
C ASP A 37 -5.60 14.02 5.98
N PRO A 38 -4.52 13.46 6.53
CA PRO A 38 -4.33 12.02 6.59
C PRO A 38 -5.33 11.35 7.56
N SER A 39 -6.20 12.13 8.21
CA SER A 39 -7.31 11.67 9.04
C SER A 39 -8.65 11.59 8.31
N ALA A 40 -8.67 11.37 6.99
CA ALA A 40 -9.82 10.75 6.32
C ALA A 40 -9.98 9.30 6.85
N GLY A 41 -10.29 9.19 8.14
CA GLY A 41 -10.52 7.97 8.86
C GLY A 41 -11.73 7.32 8.25
N VAL A 42 -11.59 6.02 8.01
CA VAL A 42 -12.71 5.16 7.66
C VAL A 42 -13.80 5.42 8.69
N THR A 43 -14.85 6.09 8.25
CA THR A 43 -15.98 6.43 9.11
C THR A 43 -16.81 5.17 9.18
N PHE A 44 -16.61 4.38 10.23
CA PHE A 44 -17.41 3.20 10.45
C PHE A 44 -18.84 3.64 10.76
N SER A 45 -19.78 3.32 9.88
CA SER A 45 -21.19 3.42 10.21
C SER A 45 -21.48 2.41 11.33
N GLY A 46 -22.50 2.60 12.15
CA GLY A 46 -22.73 1.75 13.33
C GLY A 46 -22.84 0.23 13.09
N ASN A 47 -22.79 -0.24 11.84
CA ASN A 47 -22.71 -1.65 11.46
C ASN A 47 -21.35 -1.99 10.81
N ILE A 48 -20.42 -2.46 11.64
CA ILE A 48 -19.05 -2.85 11.25
C ILE A 48 -19.06 -3.85 10.07
N PHE A 49 -20.06 -4.74 10.00
CA PHE A 49 -20.18 -5.70 8.90
C PHE A 49 -20.43 -4.99 7.56
N ASP A 50 -21.32 -4.00 7.53
CA ASP A 50 -21.64 -3.24 6.32
C ASP A 50 -20.45 -2.41 5.85
N ASP A 51 -19.65 -1.88 6.79
CA ASP A 51 -18.45 -1.12 6.45
C ASP A 51 -17.36 -2.01 5.85
N PHE A 52 -17.14 -3.20 6.42
CA PHE A 52 -16.18 -4.16 5.86
C PHE A 52 -16.65 -4.71 4.50
N LEU A 53 -17.95 -4.97 4.34
CA LEU A 53 -18.52 -5.37 3.04
C LEU A 53 -18.35 -4.28 2.00
N SER A 54 -18.67 -3.03 2.35
CA SER A 54 -18.49 -1.87 1.48
C SER A 54 -17.02 -1.72 1.07
N LYS A 55 -16.09 -1.92 2.01
CA LYS A 55 -14.66 -1.86 1.72
C LYS A 55 -14.18 -3.01 0.83
N ALA A 56 -14.76 -4.20 0.97
CA ALA A 56 -14.48 -5.31 0.07
C ALA A 56 -14.99 -5.03 -1.35
N VAL A 57 -16.16 -4.40 -1.49
CA VAL A 57 -16.69 -3.96 -2.79
C VAL A 57 -15.78 -2.88 -3.41
N ASP A 58 -15.38 -1.87 -2.64
CA ASP A 58 -14.42 -0.85 -3.10
C ASP A 58 -13.09 -1.47 -3.56
N ALA A 59 -12.60 -2.48 -2.84
CA ALA A 59 -11.37 -3.17 -3.19
C ALA A 59 -11.51 -3.93 -4.51
N LEU A 60 -12.65 -4.58 -4.75
CA LEU A 60 -12.95 -5.27 -6.02
C LEU A 60 -13.11 -4.28 -7.19
N GLU A 61 -13.75 -3.14 -6.97
CA GLU A 61 -13.83 -2.05 -7.95
C GLU A 61 -12.43 -1.53 -8.32
N GLY A 62 -11.57 -1.32 -7.30
CA GLY A 62 -10.18 -0.90 -7.51
C GLY A 62 -9.34 -1.93 -8.27
N VAL A 63 -9.57 -3.23 -8.01
CA VAL A 63 -8.98 -4.32 -8.81
C VAL A 63 -9.44 -4.23 -10.26
N SER A 64 -10.74 -4.10 -10.51
CA SER A 64 -11.30 -4.04 -11.86
C SER A 64 -10.72 -2.87 -12.67
N GLN A 65 -10.64 -1.67 -12.08
CA GLN A 65 -10.00 -0.52 -12.73
C GLN A 65 -8.53 -0.78 -13.05
N THR A 66 -7.81 -1.43 -12.14
CA THR A 66 -6.40 -1.77 -12.34
C THR A 66 -6.22 -2.88 -13.39
N GLU A 67 -7.18 -3.80 -13.54
CA GLU A 67 -7.20 -4.77 -14.64
C GLU A 67 -7.36 -4.06 -15.99
N PHE A 68 -8.29 -3.11 -16.10
CA PHE A 68 -8.46 -2.33 -17.32
C PHE A 68 -7.16 -1.60 -17.70
N HIS A 69 -6.51 -0.96 -16.73
CA HIS A 69 -5.24 -0.29 -16.96
C HIS A 69 -4.13 -1.27 -17.36
N THR A 70 -4.03 -2.42 -16.70
CA THR A 70 -3.03 -3.43 -17.04
C THR A 70 -3.24 -3.98 -18.44
N ASN A 71 -4.49 -4.24 -18.83
CA ASN A 71 -4.85 -4.66 -20.19
C ASN A 71 -4.51 -3.59 -21.23
N GLU A 72 -4.72 -2.31 -20.91
CA GLU A 72 -4.30 -1.20 -21.77
C GLU A 72 -2.77 -1.16 -21.94
N MET A 73 -2.00 -1.34 -20.86
CA MET A 73 -0.55 -1.39 -20.90
C MET A 73 -0.04 -2.59 -21.71
N ILE A 74 -0.67 -3.75 -21.59
CA ILE A 74 -0.38 -4.93 -22.43
C ILE A 74 -0.64 -4.60 -23.91
N ALA A 75 -1.77 -3.96 -24.22
CA ALA A 75 -2.10 -3.58 -25.60
C ALA A 75 -1.10 -2.56 -26.18
N LYS A 76 -0.67 -1.58 -25.38
CA LYS A 76 0.38 -0.61 -25.76
C LYS A 76 1.73 -1.30 -25.96
N TYR A 77 2.08 -2.28 -25.13
CA TYR A 77 3.31 -3.05 -25.28
C TYR A 77 3.33 -3.85 -26.59
N LEU A 78 2.20 -4.48 -26.95
CA LEU A 78 2.06 -5.17 -28.24
C LEU A 78 2.22 -4.22 -29.45
N ARG A 79 1.92 -2.93 -29.28
CA ARG A 79 2.14 -1.88 -30.27
C ARG A 79 3.56 -1.28 -30.24
N GLY A 80 4.36 -1.63 -29.23
CA GLY A 80 5.69 -1.06 -29.00
C GLY A 80 5.69 0.34 -28.39
N GLU A 81 4.57 0.80 -27.81
CA GLU A 81 4.42 2.14 -27.23
C GLU A 81 4.90 2.25 -25.77
N VAL A 82 5.02 1.12 -25.07
CA VAL A 82 5.46 1.04 -23.66
C VAL A 82 6.44 -0.12 -23.48
N GLU A 83 7.30 -0.02 -22.46
CA GLU A 83 8.29 -1.04 -22.17
C GLU A 83 7.70 -2.21 -21.37
N LEU A 84 8.33 -3.39 -21.49
CA LEU A 84 7.92 -4.60 -20.76
C LEU A 84 7.92 -4.38 -19.24
N HIS A 85 8.87 -3.60 -18.73
CA HIS A 85 8.96 -3.25 -17.31
C HIS A 85 7.67 -2.62 -16.80
N GLU A 86 7.09 -1.67 -17.53
CA GLU A 86 5.89 -0.95 -17.08
C GLU A 86 4.67 -1.89 -17.00
N VAL A 87 4.55 -2.80 -17.98
CA VAL A 87 3.53 -3.86 -17.96
C VAL A 87 3.72 -4.77 -16.76
N MET A 88 4.95 -5.21 -16.49
CA MET A 88 5.24 -6.06 -15.33
C MET A 88 4.94 -5.37 -14.01
N THR A 89 5.20 -4.06 -13.89
CA THR A 89 4.84 -3.27 -12.70
C THR A 89 3.33 -3.14 -12.54
N ALA A 90 2.60 -2.85 -13.62
CA ALA A 90 1.14 -2.79 -13.60
C ALA A 90 0.53 -4.15 -13.20
N GLN A 91 1.05 -5.24 -13.75
CA GLN A 91 0.60 -6.59 -13.44
C GLN A 91 0.95 -7.02 -12.00
N ALA A 92 2.13 -6.64 -11.49
CA ALA A 92 2.49 -6.88 -10.10
C ALA A 92 1.56 -6.12 -9.14
N LYS A 93 1.24 -4.86 -9.45
CA LYS A 93 0.28 -4.05 -8.70
C LYS A 93 -1.10 -4.70 -8.68
N LEU A 94 -1.56 -5.19 -9.82
CA LEU A 94 -2.81 -5.93 -9.92
C LEU A 94 -2.81 -7.16 -9.01
N GLY A 95 -1.75 -7.97 -9.04
CA GLY A 95 -1.64 -9.17 -8.21
C GLY A 95 -1.75 -8.87 -6.70
N VAL A 96 -1.09 -7.81 -6.23
CA VAL A 96 -1.16 -7.39 -4.82
C VAL A 96 -2.57 -6.92 -4.46
N GLN A 97 -3.22 -6.15 -5.32
CA GLN A 97 -4.58 -5.68 -5.06
C GLN A 97 -5.61 -6.83 -5.03
N VAL A 98 -5.50 -7.78 -5.96
CA VAL A 98 -6.34 -8.99 -5.97
C VAL A 98 -6.15 -9.76 -4.67
N GLN A 99 -4.91 -9.95 -4.22
CA GLN A 99 -4.64 -10.66 -2.97
C GLN A 99 -5.25 -9.93 -1.76
N PHE A 100 -5.14 -8.61 -1.71
CA PHE A 100 -5.77 -7.79 -0.67
C PHE A 100 -7.30 -7.91 -0.68
N ALA A 101 -7.93 -7.84 -1.86
CA ALA A 101 -9.37 -8.02 -2.00
C ALA A 101 -9.83 -9.40 -1.53
N VAL A 102 -9.10 -10.47 -1.90
CA VAL A 102 -9.39 -11.84 -1.44
C VAL A 102 -9.27 -11.95 0.08
N THR A 103 -8.24 -11.34 0.68
CA THR A 103 -8.09 -11.30 2.15
C THR A 103 -9.26 -10.59 2.82
N MET A 104 -9.66 -9.41 2.32
CA MET A 104 -10.82 -8.66 2.81
C MET A 104 -12.11 -9.49 2.75
N ILE A 105 -12.39 -10.13 1.62
CA ILE A 105 -13.57 -10.97 1.44
C ILE A 105 -13.55 -12.17 2.40
N THR A 106 -12.40 -12.82 2.55
CA THR A 106 -12.26 -13.96 3.45
C THR A 106 -12.49 -13.55 4.90
N SER A 107 -11.97 -12.39 5.31
CA SER A 107 -12.22 -11.81 6.63
C SER A 107 -13.70 -11.53 6.85
N VAL A 108 -14.39 -10.89 5.89
CA VAL A 108 -15.84 -10.62 5.96
C VAL A 108 -16.64 -11.91 6.12
N VAL A 109 -16.34 -12.93 5.30
CA VAL A 109 -17.03 -14.23 5.37
C VAL A 109 -16.77 -14.93 6.71
N SER A 110 -15.55 -14.86 7.24
CA SER A 110 -15.22 -15.42 8.54
C SER A 110 -15.99 -14.72 9.67
N THR A 111 -15.99 -13.39 9.68
CA THR A 111 -16.74 -12.59 10.67
C THR A 111 -18.25 -12.86 10.59
N PHE A 112 -18.81 -12.98 9.38
CA PHE A 112 -20.22 -13.36 9.21
C PHE A 112 -20.53 -14.75 9.80
N LYS A 113 -19.66 -15.74 9.58
CA LYS A 113 -19.80 -17.08 10.16
C LYS A 113 -19.72 -17.05 11.69
N GLU A 114 -18.81 -16.25 12.25
CA GLU A 114 -18.64 -16.12 13.70
C GLU A 114 -19.86 -15.46 14.36
N ILE A 115 -20.41 -14.38 13.77
CA ILE A 115 -21.61 -13.71 14.27
C ILE A 115 -22.83 -14.66 14.23
N THR A 116 -23.02 -15.38 13.13
CA THR A 116 -24.16 -16.30 12.98
C THR A 116 -24.04 -17.55 13.86
N GLN A 117 -22.82 -18.04 14.13
CA GLN A 117 -22.58 -19.17 15.02
C GLN A 117 -22.62 -18.79 16.51
N MET A 118 -22.40 -17.53 16.90
CA MET A 118 -22.60 -17.08 18.28
C MET A 118 -24.07 -16.93 18.67
N GLN A 119 -25.00 -16.87 17.71
CA GLN A 119 -26.43 -16.66 17.96
C GLN A 119 -27.23 -17.97 18.15
N VAL A 120 -26.58 -19.14 18.24
CA VAL A 120 -27.23 -20.40 18.63
C VAL A 120 -26.89 -20.81 20.06
#